data_AF-A0A947CDI8-F1
#
_entry.id   AF-A0A947CDI8-F1
#
_cell.length_a   1.000
_cell.length_b   1.000
_cell.length_c   1.000
_cell.angle_alpha   90.00
_cell.angle_beta   90.00
_cell.angle_gamma   90.00
#
_symmetry.space_group_name_H-M   'P 1'
#
loop_
_entity.id
_entity.type
_entity.pdbx_description
1 polymer ?
#
loop_
_entity_poly.entity_id
_entity_poly.type
_entity_poly.pdbx_seq_one_letter_code
_entity_poly.pdbx_strand_id
1 'polypeptide(L)'
;MPAPNDVHRTLDRYQLVDGYDLVLDLDGSHGTWIRDARSGDEFLDAFTCFASWPIGYNHPRLMEADFVEELARCARHKPANSDLYTQEMAAFVESFATNVTPDGYPYHFWVSGGALAVENALKVAFDWKARKLGRTSFTDNVNDLVILHFDRAFHGRSGYTLSLTNT
;
A
#
# COMPACT_ATOMS: atom_id res chain seq x y z
N MET A 1 20.22 1.48 18.55
CA MET A 1 18.78 1.76 18.41
C MET A 1 18.26 2.27 19.76
N PRO A 2 17.21 3.10 19.81
CA PRO A 2 16.59 3.48 21.08
C PRO A 2 16.10 2.22 21.83
N ALA A 3 16.13 2.24 23.16
CA ALA A 3 15.50 1.19 23.96
C ALA A 3 13.97 1.23 23.76
N PRO A 4 13.24 0.10 23.91
CA PRO A 4 11.78 0.08 23.74
C PRO A 4 11.04 1.15 24.54
N ASN A 5 11.44 1.38 25.79
CA ASN A 5 10.84 2.40 26.67
C ASN A 5 11.13 3.86 26.25
N ASP A 6 12.08 4.07 25.34
CA ASP A 6 12.46 5.40 24.84
C ASP A 6 11.85 5.72 23.46
N VAL A 7 11.12 4.78 22.83
CA VAL A 7 10.61 4.94 21.45
C VAL A 7 9.68 6.15 21.33
N HIS A 8 8.59 6.20 22.10
CA HIS A 8 7.62 7.30 22.03
C HIS A 8 8.25 8.67 22.29
N ARG A 9 9.07 8.79 23.34
CA ARG A 9 9.82 10.01 23.67
C ARG A 9 10.80 10.42 22.57
N THR A 10 11.31 9.46 21.80
CA THR A 10 12.21 9.74 20.68
C THR A 10 11.44 10.25 19.46
N LEU A 11 10.29 9.64 19.16
CA LEU A 11 9.43 10.06 18.05
C LEU A 11 8.78 11.42 18.29
N ASP A 12 8.28 11.68 19.50
CA ASP A 12 7.54 12.90 19.89
C ASP A 12 8.35 14.19 19.71
N ARG A 13 9.69 14.09 19.69
CA ARG A 13 10.57 15.23 19.39
C ARG A 13 10.45 15.75 17.96
N TYR A 14 9.93 14.94 17.03
CA TYR A 14 10.01 15.21 15.60
C TYR A 14 8.69 14.98 14.83
N GLN A 15 7.70 14.35 15.46
CA GLN A 15 6.39 14.10 14.85
C GLN A 15 5.31 13.95 15.92
N LEU A 16 4.04 14.10 15.52
CA LEU A 16 2.90 13.78 16.36
C LEU A 16 2.90 12.27 16.67
N VAL A 17 2.77 11.90 17.94
CA VAL A 17 2.70 10.50 18.39
C VAL A 17 1.31 10.23 18.94
N ASP A 18 0.35 10.04 18.03
CA ASP A 18 -1.06 9.77 18.31
C ASP A 18 -1.48 8.33 17.99
N GLY A 19 -0.50 7.46 17.72
CA GLY A 19 -0.69 6.02 17.55
C GLY A 19 -0.94 5.28 18.85
N TYR A 20 -0.92 3.94 18.78
CA TYR A 20 -1.03 3.10 19.96
C TYR A 20 0.16 3.24 20.90
N ASP A 21 -0.07 3.04 22.19
CA ASP A 21 1.00 3.04 23.20
C ASP A 21 1.99 1.88 23.01
N LEU A 22 1.61 0.80 22.30
CA LEU A 22 2.44 -0.39 22.10
C LEU A 22 3.74 -0.08 21.31
N VAL A 23 4.83 -0.77 21.66
CA VAL A 23 6.05 -0.80 20.84
C VAL A 23 6.18 -2.19 20.21
N LEU A 24 6.01 -2.29 18.91
CA LEU A 24 6.03 -3.57 18.19
C LEU A 24 7.39 -4.27 18.33
N ASP A 25 7.39 -5.46 18.93
CA ASP A 25 8.51 -6.38 18.90
C ASP A 25 8.52 -7.15 17.57
N LEU A 26 9.38 -6.74 16.63
CA LEU A 26 9.47 -7.36 15.30
C LEU A 26 9.93 -8.82 15.36
N ASP A 27 10.80 -9.16 16.31
CA ASP A 27 11.35 -10.51 16.42
C ASP A 27 10.42 -11.42 17.25
N GLY A 28 9.79 -10.86 18.28
CA GLY A 28 8.93 -11.60 19.20
C GLY A 28 7.48 -11.76 18.77
N SER A 29 6.96 -10.94 17.85
CA SER A 29 5.59 -11.08 17.33
C SER A 29 5.47 -12.30 16.41
N HIS A 30 4.31 -12.97 16.39
CA HIS A 30 4.15 -14.22 15.65
C HIS A 30 2.69 -14.51 15.30
N GLY A 31 2.44 -15.03 14.10
CA GLY A 31 1.09 -15.32 13.64
C GLY A 31 0.17 -14.10 13.77
N THR A 32 -0.92 -14.24 14.53
CA THR A 32 -1.87 -13.16 14.81
C THR A 32 -1.62 -12.46 16.15
N TRP A 33 -0.42 -12.58 16.73
CA TRP A 33 -0.07 -12.02 18.02
C TRP A 33 1.01 -10.95 17.88
N ILE A 34 0.70 -9.75 18.37
CA ILE A 34 1.67 -8.66 18.55
C ILE A 34 2.25 -8.79 19.96
N ARG A 35 3.58 -8.73 20.08
CA ARG A 35 4.25 -8.61 21.36
C ARG A 35 4.71 -7.17 21.60
N ASP A 36 4.42 -6.61 22.77
CA ASP A 36 4.97 -5.32 23.18
C ASP A 36 6.42 -5.49 23.65
N ALA A 37 7.36 -4.85 22.98
CA ALA A 37 8.79 -4.90 23.30
C ALA A 37 9.11 -4.28 24.69
N ARG A 38 8.19 -3.51 25.29
CA ARG A 38 8.40 -2.87 26.60
C ARG A 38 8.08 -3.79 27.77
N SER A 39 6.92 -4.45 27.73
CA SER A 39 6.44 -5.32 28.82
C SER A 39 6.66 -6.80 28.54
N GLY A 40 6.71 -7.18 27.27
CA GLY A 40 6.68 -8.57 26.82
C GLY A 40 5.27 -9.16 26.71
N ASP A 41 4.22 -8.38 26.98
CA ASP A 41 2.83 -8.84 26.86
C ASP A 41 2.44 -9.09 25.40
N GLU A 42 1.52 -10.04 25.19
CA GLU A 42 0.99 -10.39 23.87
C GLU A 42 -0.45 -9.93 23.69
N PHE A 43 -0.74 -9.43 22.49
CA PHE A 43 -2.04 -8.90 22.09
C PHE A 43 -2.52 -9.64 20.83
N LEU A 44 -3.76 -10.13 20.87
CA LEU A 44 -4.40 -10.69 19.68
C LEU A 44 -4.65 -9.56 18.67
N ASP A 45 -4.06 -9.68 17.48
CA ASP A 45 -4.15 -8.69 16.43
C ASP A 45 -5.38 -8.91 15.54
N ALA A 46 -6.46 -8.20 15.87
CA ALA A 46 -7.65 -8.05 15.01
C ALA A 46 -7.62 -6.73 14.21
N PHE A 47 -6.46 -6.08 14.11
CA PHE A 47 -6.25 -4.80 13.46
C PHE A 47 -5.43 -4.92 12.16
N THR A 48 -4.43 -5.81 12.14
CA THR A 48 -3.61 -6.21 10.99
C THR A 48 -3.08 -5.03 10.17
N CYS A 49 -2.64 -3.99 10.89
CA CYS A 49 -2.13 -2.75 10.30
C CYS A 49 -3.14 -2.10 9.34
N PHE A 50 -4.36 -1.84 9.82
CA PHE A 50 -5.47 -1.39 8.99
C PHE A 50 -5.77 -2.35 7.83
N ALA A 51 -5.83 -3.66 8.12
CA ALA A 51 -6.07 -4.73 7.16
C ALA A 51 -5.05 -4.86 6.00
N SER A 52 -3.85 -4.30 6.15
CA SER A 52 -2.78 -4.39 5.14
C SER A 52 -1.82 -5.56 5.33
N TRP A 53 -1.91 -6.28 6.45
CA TRP A 53 -1.01 -7.38 6.79
C TRP A 53 -1.70 -8.75 6.65
N PRO A 54 -1.56 -9.47 5.52
CA PRO A 54 -2.42 -10.60 5.19
C PRO A 54 -2.04 -11.94 5.83
N ILE A 55 -0.77 -12.13 6.21
CA ILE A 55 -0.22 -13.45 6.58
C ILE A 55 0.36 -13.52 8.00
N GLY A 56 0.13 -12.49 8.81
CA GLY A 56 0.59 -12.43 10.20
C GLY A 56 2.11 -12.19 10.35
N TYR A 57 2.56 -12.06 11.59
CA TYR A 57 3.95 -11.77 11.93
C TYR A 57 4.82 -13.03 11.84
N ASN A 58 6.05 -12.87 11.36
CA ASN A 58 7.09 -13.90 11.32
C ASN A 58 6.63 -15.24 10.71
N HIS A 59 5.86 -15.16 9.62
CA HIS A 59 5.41 -16.35 8.89
C HIS A 59 6.61 -17.21 8.45
N PRO A 60 6.65 -18.53 8.73
CA PRO A 60 7.84 -19.37 8.52
C PRO A 60 8.44 -19.30 7.12
N ARG A 61 7.59 -19.22 6.08
CA ARG A 61 8.03 -19.12 4.68
C ARG A 61 8.77 -17.82 4.34
N LEU A 62 8.56 -16.74 5.10
CA LEU A 62 9.31 -15.50 4.94
C LEU A 62 10.70 -15.57 5.59
N MET A 63 10.96 -16.61 6.37
CA MET A 63 12.22 -16.86 7.06
C MET A 63 13.07 -17.93 6.37
N GLU A 64 12.58 -18.51 5.27
CA GLU A 64 13.34 -19.44 4.44
C GLU A 64 14.57 -18.72 3.84
N ALA A 65 15.72 -19.39 3.84
CA ALA A 65 17.01 -18.75 3.57
C ALA A 65 17.09 -18.15 2.15
N ASP A 66 16.52 -18.85 1.17
CA ASP A 66 16.40 -18.40 -0.21
C ASP A 66 15.51 -17.16 -0.35
N PHE A 67 14.36 -17.15 0.31
CA PHE A 67 13.47 -15.98 0.35
C PHE A 67 14.17 -14.77 0.97
N VAL A 68 14.84 -14.96 2.12
CA VAL A 68 15.58 -13.88 2.80
C VAL A 68 16.72 -13.36 1.94
N GLU A 69 17.45 -14.23 1.25
CA GLU A 69 18.52 -13.84 0.33
C GLU A 69 17.98 -13.02 -0.86
N GLU A 70 16.89 -13.46 -1.48
CA GLU A 70 16.23 -12.73 -2.57
C GLU A 70 15.74 -11.35 -2.11
N LEU A 71 15.05 -11.30 -0.97
CA LEU A 71 14.54 -10.05 -0.40
C LEU A 71 15.67 -9.09 -0.06
N ALA A 72 16.75 -9.57 0.57
CA ALA A 72 17.91 -8.75 0.90
C ALA A 72 18.61 -8.22 -0.36
N ARG A 73 18.65 -9.00 -1.45
CA ARG A 73 19.17 -8.54 -2.73
C ARG A 73 18.31 -7.43 -3.32
N CYS A 74 16.99 -7.59 -3.34
CA CYS A 74 16.05 -6.58 -3.85
C CYS A 74 16.05 -5.29 -3.01
N ALA A 75 16.01 -5.41 -1.68
CA ALA A 75 15.84 -4.30 -0.75
C ALA A 75 17.02 -3.31 -0.73
N ARG A 76 18.20 -3.71 -1.22
CA ARG A 76 19.37 -2.83 -1.36
C ARG A 76 19.27 -1.86 -2.54
N HIS A 77 18.25 -2.00 -3.39
CA HIS A 77 18.06 -1.19 -4.58
C HIS A 77 16.64 -0.60 -4.63
N LYS A 78 16.50 0.54 -5.31
CA LYS A 78 15.19 1.16 -5.59
C LYS A 78 15.13 1.61 -7.05
N PRO A 79 15.10 0.65 -8.00
CA PRO A 79 15.02 0.97 -9.42
C PRO A 79 13.72 1.71 -9.75
N ALA A 80 13.79 2.61 -10.73
CA ALA A 80 12.61 3.14 -11.38
C ALA A 80 12.03 2.05 -12.29
N ASN A 81 11.17 1.19 -11.75
CA ASN A 81 10.54 0.07 -12.48
C ASN A 81 9.73 0.52 -13.72
N SER A 82 9.44 1.82 -13.84
CA SER A 82 8.89 2.45 -15.04
C SER A 82 9.84 2.36 -16.24
N ASP A 83 11.15 2.37 -16.00
CA ASP A 83 12.19 2.52 -17.03
C ASP A 83 13.19 1.35 -17.04
N LEU A 84 13.42 0.74 -15.87
CA LEU A 84 14.39 -0.33 -15.65
C LEU A 84 13.68 -1.61 -15.24
N TYR A 85 13.55 -2.54 -16.18
CA TYR A 85 12.92 -3.83 -15.92
C TYR A 85 13.90 -4.83 -15.29
N THR A 86 13.36 -5.69 -14.43
CA THR A 86 14.10 -6.71 -13.68
C THR A 86 13.38 -8.07 -13.77
N GLN A 87 14.09 -9.16 -13.52
CA GLN A 87 13.48 -10.50 -13.49
C GLN A 87 12.47 -10.61 -12.35
N GLU A 88 12.73 -9.94 -11.24
CA GLU A 88 11.89 -9.89 -10.04
C GLU A 88 10.57 -9.17 -10.32
N MET A 89 10.61 -8.04 -11.05
CA MET A 89 9.40 -7.37 -11.50
C MET A 89 8.57 -8.27 -12.42
N ALA A 90 9.19 -8.96 -13.37
CA ALA A 90 8.49 -9.86 -14.28
C ALA A 90 7.83 -11.03 -13.52
N ALA A 91 8.56 -11.68 -12.62
CA ALA A 91 8.05 -12.77 -11.78
C ALA A 91 6.88 -12.33 -10.89
N PHE A 92 6.98 -11.13 -10.30
CA PHE A 92 5.88 -10.54 -9.53
C PHE A 92 4.62 -10.33 -10.39
N VAL A 93 4.77 -9.74 -11.58
CA VAL A 93 3.63 -9.48 -12.48
C VAL A 93 3.00 -10.78 -12.97
N GLU A 94 3.80 -11.79 -13.32
CA GLU A 94 3.29 -13.10 -13.75
C GLU A 94 2.53 -13.82 -12.62
N SER A 95 3.07 -13.80 -11.40
CA SER A 95 2.41 -14.38 -10.23
C SER A 95 1.09 -13.70 -9.93
N PHE A 96 1.04 -12.37 -9.98
CA PHE A 96 -0.21 -11.62 -9.78
C PHE A 96 -1.22 -11.89 -10.91
N ALA A 97 -0.76 -11.88 -12.16
CA ALA A 97 -1.58 -12.17 -13.34
C ALA A 97 -2.27 -13.54 -13.23
N THR A 98 -1.52 -14.54 -12.77
CA THR A 98 -1.98 -15.93 -12.71
C THR A 98 -2.92 -16.19 -11.53
N ASN A 99 -2.69 -15.55 -10.38
CA ASN A 99 -3.37 -15.91 -9.13
C ASN A 99 -4.49 -14.93 -8.72
N VAL A 100 -4.45 -13.69 -9.18
CA VAL A 100 -5.29 -12.60 -8.63
C VAL A 100 -6.12 -11.89 -9.70
N THR A 101 -5.66 -11.87 -10.95
CA THR A 101 -6.27 -11.02 -11.99
C THR A 101 -7.63 -11.55 -12.42
N PRO A 102 -8.70 -10.73 -12.32
CA PRO A 102 -10.02 -11.14 -12.76
C PRO A 102 -10.14 -11.22 -14.29
N ASP A 103 -10.99 -12.13 -14.77
CA ASP A 103 -11.34 -12.25 -16.18
C ASP A 103 -11.82 -10.90 -16.75
N GLY A 104 -11.28 -10.51 -17.91
CA GLY A 104 -11.63 -9.27 -18.60
C GLY A 104 -10.85 -8.02 -18.17
N TYR A 105 -9.94 -8.12 -17.18
CA TYR A 105 -9.13 -6.99 -16.69
C TYR A 105 -7.61 -7.23 -16.83
N PRO A 106 -7.06 -7.44 -18.05
CA PRO A 106 -5.68 -7.89 -18.26
C PRO A 106 -4.60 -6.80 -18.11
N TYR A 107 -5.00 -5.53 -17.95
CA TYR A 107 -4.07 -4.40 -17.93
C TYR A 107 -3.72 -4.00 -16.50
N HIS A 108 -2.46 -4.19 -16.11
CA HIS A 108 -1.94 -3.83 -14.79
C HIS A 108 -1.18 -2.51 -14.81
N PHE A 109 -1.34 -1.73 -13.75
CA PHE A 109 -0.55 -0.53 -13.48
C PHE A 109 -0.20 -0.49 -11.99
N TRP A 110 1.08 -0.24 -11.68
CA TRP A 110 1.61 -0.33 -10.32
C TRP A 110 2.00 1.05 -9.79
N VAL A 111 1.63 1.34 -8.54
CA VAL A 111 1.96 2.59 -7.87
C VAL A 111 2.01 2.38 -6.35
N SER A 112 2.84 3.14 -5.66
CA SER A 112 2.91 3.11 -4.19
C SER A 112 1.80 3.96 -3.57
N GLY A 113 0.90 3.32 -2.82
CA GLY A 113 -0.14 3.97 -2.01
C GLY A 113 -1.55 3.87 -2.61
N GLY A 114 -2.52 3.50 -1.76
CA GLY A 114 -3.90 3.25 -2.18
C GLY A 114 -4.62 4.47 -2.78
N ALA A 115 -4.39 5.66 -2.23
CA ALA A 115 -4.99 6.88 -2.79
C ALA A 115 -4.53 7.16 -4.23
N LEU A 116 -3.24 6.94 -4.53
CA LEU A 116 -2.70 7.10 -5.89
C LEU A 116 -3.14 5.98 -6.84
N ALA A 117 -3.42 4.78 -6.32
CA ALA A 117 -4.06 3.73 -7.11
C ALA A 117 -5.46 4.17 -7.56
N VAL A 118 -6.26 4.74 -6.65
CA VAL A 118 -7.56 5.32 -7.00
C VAL A 118 -7.40 6.47 -8.00
N GLU A 119 -6.49 7.42 -7.79
CA GLU A 119 -6.32 8.53 -8.73
C GLU A 119 -5.93 8.09 -10.15
N ASN A 120 -5.10 7.06 -10.30
CA ASN A 120 -4.80 6.54 -11.65
C ASN A 120 -6.01 5.86 -12.28
N ALA A 121 -6.85 5.16 -11.50
CA ALA A 121 -8.13 4.64 -12.01
C ALA A 121 -9.06 5.79 -12.46
N LEU A 122 -9.14 6.88 -11.70
CA LEU A 122 -9.92 8.07 -12.07
C LEU A 122 -9.38 8.71 -13.36
N LYS A 123 -8.05 8.87 -13.48
CA LYS A 123 -7.40 9.40 -14.68
C LYS A 123 -7.73 8.56 -15.93
N VAL A 124 -7.69 7.23 -15.81
CA VAL A 124 -8.08 6.32 -16.89
C VAL A 124 -9.56 6.50 -17.26
N ALA A 125 -10.45 6.59 -16.26
CA ALA A 125 -11.88 6.80 -16.50
C ALA A 125 -12.17 8.15 -17.19
N PHE A 126 -11.50 9.23 -16.78
CA PHE A 126 -11.61 10.55 -17.40
C PHE A 126 -11.09 10.55 -18.84
N ASP A 127 -9.88 10.03 -19.10
CA ASP A 127 -9.32 9.94 -20.45
C ASP A 127 -10.23 9.11 -21.38
N TRP A 128 -10.67 7.95 -20.91
CA TRP A 128 -11.57 7.09 -21.68
C TRP A 128 -12.89 7.80 -22.01
N LYS A 129 -13.48 8.49 -21.03
CA LYS A 129 -14.74 9.21 -21.23
C LYS A 129 -14.58 10.41 -22.18
N ALA A 130 -13.49 11.18 -22.05
CA ALA A 130 -13.18 12.29 -22.93
C ALA A 130 -13.04 11.82 -24.39
N ARG A 131 -12.24 10.77 -24.62
CA ARG A 131 -12.07 10.16 -25.96
C ARG A 131 -13.39 9.64 -26.52
N LYS A 132 -14.21 8.99 -25.70
CA LYS A 132 -15.54 8.52 -26.10
C LYS A 132 -16.49 9.66 -26.52
N LEU A 133 -16.30 10.85 -25.97
CA LEU A 133 -17.03 12.07 -26.35
C LEU A 133 -16.38 12.80 -27.55
N GLY A 134 -15.32 12.25 -28.14
CA GLY A 134 -14.60 12.86 -29.27
C GLY A 134 -13.63 13.97 -28.88
N ARG A 135 -13.29 14.12 -27.59
CA ARG A 135 -12.33 15.11 -27.10
C ARG A 135 -10.93 14.50 -27.11
N THR A 136 -10.14 14.87 -28.11
CA THR A 136 -8.80 14.30 -28.36
C THR A 136 -7.70 15.34 -28.41
N SER A 137 -8.05 16.64 -28.32
CA SER A 137 -7.08 17.73 -28.19
C SER A 137 -6.81 18.04 -26.71
N PHE A 138 -5.56 18.39 -26.39
CA PHE A 138 -5.19 18.89 -25.07
C PHE A 138 -5.86 20.23 -24.71
N THR A 139 -6.44 20.92 -25.69
CA THR A 139 -7.18 22.17 -25.48
C THR A 139 -8.68 21.97 -25.31
N ASP A 140 -9.18 20.74 -25.43
CA ASP A 140 -10.61 20.47 -25.28
C ASP A 140 -11.03 20.66 -23.82
N ASN A 141 -12.17 21.32 -23.60
CA ASN A 141 -12.71 21.49 -22.26
C ASN A 141 -13.22 20.15 -21.71
N VAL A 142 -12.74 19.78 -20.52
CA VAL A 142 -13.12 18.55 -19.79
C VAL A 142 -13.64 18.82 -18.39
N ASN A 143 -13.89 20.09 -18.03
CA ASN A 143 -14.32 20.48 -16.68
C ASN A 143 -15.76 20.02 -16.33
N ASP A 144 -16.50 19.52 -17.32
CA ASP A 144 -17.81 18.89 -17.14
C ASP A 144 -17.74 17.40 -16.79
N LEU A 145 -16.56 16.77 -16.86
CA LEU A 145 -16.40 15.38 -16.44
C LEU A 145 -16.36 15.27 -14.92
N VAL A 146 -17.19 14.38 -14.37
CA VAL A 146 -17.36 14.20 -12.93
C VAL A 146 -17.30 12.72 -12.56
N ILE A 147 -17.02 12.45 -11.28
CA ILE A 147 -17.08 11.12 -10.69
C ILE A 147 -18.29 11.05 -9.79
N LEU A 148 -19.20 10.12 -10.08
CA LEU A 148 -20.26 9.76 -9.17
C LEU A 148 -19.67 8.90 -8.03
N HIS A 149 -19.99 9.23 -6.78
CA HIS A 149 -19.57 8.46 -5.61
C HIS A 149 -20.72 8.35 -4.60
N PHE A 150 -20.56 7.44 -3.63
CA PHE A 150 -21.53 7.23 -2.56
C PHE A 150 -21.31 8.19 -1.38
N ASP A 151 -22.37 8.41 -0.61
CA ASP A 151 -22.27 9.03 0.71
C ASP A 151 -21.44 8.14 1.66
N ARG A 152 -20.65 8.76 2.53
CA ARG A 152 -19.75 8.10 3.50
C ARG A 152 -18.73 7.15 2.86
N ALA A 153 -18.19 7.52 1.71
CA ALA A 153 -17.12 6.78 1.07
C ALA A 153 -15.74 7.15 1.66
N PHE A 154 -14.79 6.21 1.60
CA PHE A 154 -13.38 6.45 1.91
C PHE A 154 -12.50 6.00 0.75
N HIS A 155 -11.92 6.94 0.01
CA HIS A 155 -11.10 6.66 -1.17
C HIS A 155 -9.65 7.15 -1.05
N GLY A 156 -9.29 7.76 0.07
CA GLY A 156 -7.96 8.28 0.33
C GLY A 156 -7.95 9.76 0.67
N ARG A 157 -6.74 10.31 0.79
CA ARG A 157 -6.46 11.67 1.25
C ARG A 157 -5.54 12.44 0.28
N SER A 158 -5.55 12.09 -0.99
CA SER A 158 -4.86 12.78 -2.08
C SER A 158 -5.80 13.76 -2.80
N GLY A 159 -5.30 14.51 -3.80
CA GLY A 159 -6.03 15.60 -4.46
C GLY A 159 -7.43 15.24 -4.96
N TYR A 160 -7.57 14.22 -5.81
CA TYR A 160 -8.90 13.80 -6.29
C TYR A 160 -9.68 13.04 -5.24
N THR A 161 -9.02 12.21 -4.43
CA THR A 161 -9.70 11.33 -3.47
C THR A 161 -10.30 12.10 -2.29
N LEU A 162 -9.78 13.27 -1.94
CA LEU A 162 -10.38 14.18 -0.96
C LEU A 162 -11.76 14.70 -1.38
N SER A 163 -12.03 14.81 -2.69
CA SER A 163 -13.36 15.18 -3.20
C SER A 163 -14.36 14.01 -3.18
N LEU A 164 -13.88 12.78 -2.91
CA LEU A 164 -14.72 11.57 -2.85
C LEU A 164 -14.88 11.05 -1.42
N THR A 165 -13.88 11.26 -0.56
CA THR A 165 -13.90 10.81 0.84
C THR A 165 -14.76 11.74 1.69
N ASN A 166 -15.78 11.17 2.35
CA ASN A 166 -16.74 11.91 3.17
C ASN A 166 -17.29 11.05 4.33
N THR A 167 -16.39 10.31 4.98
CA THR A 167 -16.68 9.49 6.18
C THR A 167 -16.88 10.30 7.44
#